data_AF-A4IMR5-F1
#
_entry.id   AF-A4IMR5-F1
#
_cell.length_a   1.000
_cell.length_b   1.000
_cell.length_c   1.000
_cell.angle_alpha   90.00
_cell.angle_beta   90.00
_cell.angle_gamma   90.00
#
_symmetry.space_group_name_H-M   'P 1'
#
loop_
_entity.id
_entity.type
_entity.pdbx_description
1 polymer ?
#
loop_
_entity_poly.entity_id
_entity_poly.type
_entity_poly.pdbx_seq_one_letter_code
_entity_poly.pdbx_strand_id
1 'polypeptide(L)'
;MMSLLISSFIATSCTPLSLSDSMPTDKKKEPVDVKNQVDHRQEQTAIDGTEKKAVENAVYGVMNAFRNLGERYGWDNEDNPADFNILRPELLKYATERYTDSYLKDIADEYYCRCDARFFYYPDFDVRFRLMEKTDKKMVVSTVEMYNELEQEAYVVYYTLLKENGVWKLDHVEGKTHLEEPLNLTTEEIKRYVASSENIKMEFIGEGYDKNRKVYLIRYVDDDSLVGIFADTSEYLNEIPPELIPEPYRSPAHNIEGTYSWNIPSTKSELNISNVENGTFHFDLFVVSGNSVGELEGSAVLDGNKAIYKDAESGCQLTFDMHKDSITVSESSECLYWHGAGVSFDGTYYRRKE
;
A
#
# COMPACT_ATOMS: atom_id res chain seq x y z
N MET A 1 -68.43 18.13 -7.51
CA MET A 1 -67.96 16.83 -8.02
C MET A 1 -66.53 17.00 -8.48
N MET A 2 -65.65 16.09 -8.05
CA MET A 2 -64.20 16.08 -8.19
C MET A 2 -63.70 16.46 -9.59
N SER A 3 -62.67 17.30 -9.64
CA SER A 3 -61.82 17.47 -10.82
C SER A 3 -60.37 17.23 -10.40
N LEU A 4 -59.83 16.08 -10.79
CA LEU A 4 -58.41 15.74 -10.76
C LEU A 4 -57.67 16.61 -11.79
N LEU A 5 -56.56 17.22 -11.39
CA LEU A 5 -55.54 17.77 -12.28
C LEU A 5 -54.39 16.78 -12.36
N ILE A 6 -54.19 16.20 -13.54
CA ILE A 6 -53.05 15.36 -13.89
C ILE A 6 -51.97 16.28 -14.46
N SER A 7 -50.78 16.21 -13.86
CA SER A 7 -49.58 16.97 -14.24
C SER A 7 -48.88 16.34 -15.44
N SER A 8 -48.52 17.17 -16.42
CA SER A 8 -47.81 16.78 -17.64
C SER A 8 -46.31 16.61 -17.40
N PHE A 9 -45.76 15.44 -17.73
CA PHE A 9 -44.33 15.23 -17.99
C PHE A 9 -44.06 15.47 -19.48
N ILE A 10 -43.15 16.39 -19.81
CA ILE A 10 -42.58 16.54 -21.15
C ILE A 10 -41.19 15.92 -21.10
N ALA A 11 -41.02 14.83 -21.84
CA ALA A 11 -39.72 14.23 -22.14
C ALA A 11 -39.14 14.92 -23.37
N THR A 12 -37.94 15.49 -23.24
CA THR A 12 -37.16 16.02 -24.37
C THR A 12 -36.08 15.01 -24.71
N SER A 13 -36.19 14.43 -25.90
CA SER A 13 -35.24 13.47 -26.49
C SER A 13 -33.95 14.16 -26.96
N CYS A 14 -32.80 13.60 -26.58
CA CYS A 14 -31.50 13.93 -27.19
C CYS A 14 -31.36 13.28 -28.57
N THR A 15 -31.07 14.11 -29.56
CA THR A 15 -30.71 13.72 -30.94
C THR A 15 -29.27 13.18 -30.98
N PRO A 16 -28.98 12.05 -31.66
CA PRO A 16 -27.62 11.59 -31.85
C PRO A 16 -26.94 12.36 -33.01
N LEU A 17 -25.77 12.94 -32.75
CA LEU A 17 -24.93 13.56 -33.76
C LEU A 17 -24.12 12.48 -34.48
N SER A 18 -24.38 12.31 -35.78
CA SER A 18 -23.55 11.53 -36.70
C SER A 18 -22.32 12.32 -37.12
N LEU A 19 -21.13 11.72 -36.99
CA LEU A 19 -19.89 12.21 -37.59
C LEU A 19 -19.35 11.15 -38.54
N SER A 20 -19.61 11.36 -39.83
CA SER A 20 -18.84 10.82 -40.94
C SER A 20 -17.93 11.94 -41.45
N ASP A 21 -16.61 11.74 -41.43
CA ASP A 21 -15.80 11.85 -42.65
C ASP A 21 -14.30 11.60 -42.41
N SER A 22 -13.76 10.76 -43.31
CA SER A 22 -12.39 10.68 -43.82
C SER A 22 -11.21 10.43 -42.84
N MET A 23 -10.73 9.19 -42.88
CA MET A 23 -9.40 8.77 -42.42
C MET A 23 -8.29 9.35 -43.32
N PRO A 24 -7.18 9.88 -42.78
CA PRO A 24 -5.93 10.03 -43.51
C PRO A 24 -5.08 8.75 -43.39
N THR A 25 -4.59 8.31 -44.54
CA THR A 25 -3.73 7.13 -44.76
C THR A 25 -2.35 7.23 -44.11
N ASP A 26 -1.88 6.07 -43.67
CA ASP A 26 -0.54 5.70 -43.20
C ASP A 26 0.62 6.44 -43.89
N LYS A 27 1.45 7.10 -43.08
CA LYS A 27 2.85 7.37 -43.41
C LYS A 27 3.75 6.54 -42.51
N LYS A 28 4.41 5.55 -43.13
CA LYS A 28 5.56 4.81 -42.60
C LYS A 28 6.55 5.77 -41.94
N LYS A 29 6.80 5.59 -40.64
CA LYS A 29 7.96 6.16 -39.96
C LYS A 29 9.14 5.21 -40.12
N GLU A 30 10.21 5.72 -40.74
CA GLU A 30 11.54 5.12 -40.70
C GLU A 30 12.10 5.13 -39.26
N PRO A 31 13.02 4.20 -38.93
CA PRO A 31 13.54 4.05 -37.58
C PRO A 31 14.47 5.22 -37.24
N VAL A 32 14.16 5.90 -36.12
CA VAL A 32 15.01 6.96 -35.57
C VAL A 32 16.18 6.29 -34.84
N ASP A 33 17.38 6.68 -35.26
CA ASP A 33 18.69 6.27 -34.75
C ASP A 33 18.85 6.67 -33.27
N VAL A 34 18.81 5.66 -32.39
CA VAL A 34 19.00 5.81 -30.94
C VAL A 34 20.49 5.87 -30.64
N LYS A 35 21.08 7.05 -30.82
CA LYS A 35 22.37 7.41 -30.21
C LYS A 35 22.37 8.87 -29.79
N ASN A 36 21.77 9.11 -28.63
CA ASN A 36 22.15 10.16 -27.68
C ASN A 36 21.32 9.97 -26.40
N GLN A 37 21.65 8.92 -25.64
CA GLN A 37 21.34 8.89 -24.22
C GLN A 37 22.39 9.76 -23.51
N VAL A 38 21.95 10.91 -23.02
CA VAL A 38 22.69 11.71 -22.06
C VAL A 38 22.81 10.88 -20.79
N ASP A 39 24.05 10.52 -20.47
CA ASP A 39 24.42 9.81 -19.25
C ASP A 39 24.09 10.69 -18.03
N HIS A 40 22.96 10.41 -17.38
CA HIS A 40 22.52 11.03 -16.13
C HIS A 40 23.17 10.40 -14.89
N ARG A 41 24.40 9.89 -15.01
CA ARG A 41 25.20 9.54 -13.85
C ARG A 41 25.85 10.81 -13.28
N GLN A 42 25.03 11.72 -12.74
CA GLN A 42 25.55 12.79 -11.90
C GLN A 42 26.08 12.17 -10.60
N GLU A 43 27.38 12.38 -10.44
CA GLU A 43 28.22 12.04 -9.30
C GLU A 43 27.55 12.52 -8.01
N GLN A 44 27.15 11.58 -7.14
CA GLN A 44 26.71 11.87 -5.78
C GLN A 44 27.88 12.51 -5.03
N THR A 45 27.97 13.84 -5.05
CA THR A 45 28.86 14.58 -4.15
C THR A 45 28.52 14.17 -2.72
N ALA A 46 29.54 13.80 -1.93
CA ALA A 46 29.37 13.43 -0.53
C ALA A 46 28.55 14.52 0.19
N ILE A 47 27.33 14.17 0.57
CA ILE A 47 26.38 15.06 1.23
C ILE A 47 26.88 15.20 2.67
N ASP A 48 27.25 16.41 3.06
CA ASP A 48 27.48 16.70 4.46
C ASP A 48 26.11 16.76 5.14
N GLY A 49 25.99 16.21 6.36
CA GLY A 49 24.70 16.20 7.08
C GLY A 49 24.15 17.62 7.35
N THR A 50 24.93 18.66 7.07
CA THR A 50 24.57 20.07 7.19
C THR A 50 23.57 20.52 6.13
N GLU A 51 23.65 20.07 4.87
CA GLU A 51 22.68 20.46 3.84
C GLU A 51 21.29 19.91 4.13
N LYS A 52 21.21 18.62 4.45
CA LYS A 52 19.94 17.97 4.79
C LYS A 52 19.24 18.68 5.95
N LYS A 53 19.97 18.97 7.04
CA LYS A 53 19.44 19.73 8.17
C LYS A 53 18.95 21.12 7.79
N ALA A 54 19.62 21.80 6.86
CA ALA A 54 19.17 23.11 6.39
C ALA A 54 17.84 23.03 5.65
N VAL A 55 17.65 22.00 4.81
CA VAL A 55 16.39 21.73 4.12
C VAL A 55 15.29 21.37 5.10
N GLU A 56 15.54 20.41 5.99
CA GLU A 56 14.59 19.99 7.02
C GLU A 56 14.13 21.16 7.88
N ASN A 57 15.06 22.01 8.32
CA ASN A 57 14.74 23.21 9.10
C ASN A 57 13.84 24.18 8.32
N ALA A 58 14.08 24.39 7.03
CA ALA A 58 13.27 25.29 6.21
C ALA A 58 11.87 24.71 5.94
N VAL A 59 11.79 23.44 5.54
CA VAL A 59 10.52 22.78 5.20
C VAL A 59 9.66 22.57 6.43
N TYR A 60 10.18 21.88 7.45
CA TYR A 60 9.43 21.63 8.67
C TYR A 60 9.22 22.92 9.49
N GLY A 61 10.08 23.92 9.35
CA GLY A 61 9.89 25.23 9.97
C GLY A 61 8.63 25.93 9.45
N VAL A 62 8.41 25.92 8.12
CA VAL A 62 7.17 26.42 7.51
C VAL A 62 5.96 25.63 8.02
N MET A 63 5.96 24.30 7.90
CA MET A 63 4.83 23.45 8.32
C MET A 63 4.49 23.64 9.81
N ASN A 64 5.51 23.70 10.67
CA ASN A 64 5.31 23.92 12.10
C ASN A 64 4.82 25.33 12.42
N ALA A 65 5.18 26.36 11.64
CA ALA A 65 4.64 27.70 11.84
C ALA A 65 3.12 27.73 11.64
N PHE A 66 2.63 27.12 10.55
CA PHE A 66 1.20 26.96 10.29
C PHE A 66 0.49 26.18 11.41
N ARG A 67 1.00 24.99 11.75
CA ARG A 67 0.40 24.15 12.79
C ARG A 67 0.38 24.83 14.16
N ASN A 68 1.52 25.29 14.64
CA ASN A 68 1.65 25.81 16.00
C ASN A 68 0.92 27.15 16.21
N LEU A 69 0.93 28.04 15.21
CA LEU A 69 0.19 29.30 15.32
C LEU A 69 -1.31 29.08 15.15
N GLY A 70 -1.72 28.20 14.24
CA GLY A 70 -3.12 27.80 14.11
C GLY A 70 -3.70 27.24 15.41
N GLU A 71 -3.00 26.29 16.03
CA GLU A 71 -3.39 25.74 17.34
C GLU A 71 -3.41 26.82 18.44
N ARG A 72 -2.40 27.70 18.48
CA ARG A 72 -2.28 28.74 19.52
C ARG A 72 -3.36 29.80 19.45
N TYR A 73 -3.68 30.25 18.24
CA TYR A 73 -4.66 31.32 18.01
C TYR A 73 -6.06 30.78 17.71
N GLY A 74 -6.21 29.46 17.64
CA GLY A 74 -7.48 28.79 17.36
C GLY A 74 -8.00 29.09 15.97
N TRP A 75 -7.12 29.18 14.97
CA TRP A 75 -7.53 29.53 13.61
C TRP A 75 -8.36 28.42 12.98
N ASP A 76 -9.42 28.84 12.29
CA ASP A 76 -10.27 28.03 11.42
C ASP A 76 -10.69 28.86 10.21
N ASN A 77 -11.16 28.24 9.13
CA ASN A 77 -11.56 28.98 7.94
C ASN A 77 -12.96 29.63 8.00
N GLU A 78 -13.64 29.60 9.15
CA GLU A 78 -15.03 30.07 9.28
C GLU A 78 -15.12 31.27 10.22
N ASP A 79 -15.00 31.02 11.51
CA ASP A 79 -15.24 32.00 12.58
C ASP A 79 -13.96 32.76 12.96
N ASN A 80 -12.78 32.18 12.72
CA ASN A 80 -11.50 32.75 13.10
C ASN A 80 -10.40 32.50 12.05
N PRO A 81 -10.49 33.12 10.85
CA PRO A 81 -9.52 32.94 9.77
C PRO A 81 -8.10 33.31 10.19
N ALA A 82 -7.12 32.70 9.53
CA ALA A 82 -5.72 32.96 9.79
C ALA A 82 -5.36 34.43 9.60
N ASP A 83 -4.72 35.03 10.61
CA ASP A 83 -4.16 36.38 10.47
C ASP A 83 -2.75 36.26 9.88
N PHE A 84 -2.65 36.51 8.57
CA PHE A 84 -1.36 36.45 7.89
C PHE A 84 -0.33 37.44 8.45
N ASN A 85 -0.72 38.54 9.10
CA ASN A 85 0.23 39.45 9.74
C ASN A 85 0.89 38.83 10.98
N ILE A 86 0.21 37.88 11.62
CA ILE A 86 0.76 37.09 12.74
C ILE A 86 1.60 35.93 12.20
N LEU A 87 1.16 35.27 11.13
CA LEU A 87 1.84 34.12 10.52
C LEU A 87 3.14 34.52 9.79
N ARG A 88 3.11 35.61 9.02
CA ARG A 88 4.19 36.05 8.14
C ARG A 88 5.55 36.20 8.84
N PRO A 89 5.68 36.87 10.01
CA PRO A 89 6.98 36.99 10.68
C PRO A 89 7.59 35.65 11.07
N GLU A 90 6.77 34.62 11.31
CA GLU A 90 7.25 33.28 11.62
C GLU A 90 7.69 32.54 10.37
N LEU A 91 6.92 32.63 9.28
CA LEU A 91 7.28 32.05 7.99
C LEU A 91 8.60 32.62 7.45
N LEU A 92 8.84 33.93 7.59
CA LEU A 92 10.06 34.58 7.11
C LEU A 92 11.35 34.08 7.77
N LYS A 93 11.27 33.34 8.88
CA LYS A 93 12.43 32.66 9.47
C LYS A 93 12.91 31.48 8.62
N TYR A 94 12.01 30.89 7.83
CA TYR A 94 12.20 29.63 7.14
C TYR A 94 12.01 29.72 5.62
N ALA A 95 11.27 30.71 5.14
CA ALA A 95 10.97 30.93 3.73
C ALA A 95 11.39 32.33 3.27
N THR A 96 11.68 32.47 1.97
CA THR A 96 11.99 33.77 1.36
C THR A 96 10.77 34.68 1.41
N GLU A 97 10.98 36.00 1.34
CA GLU A 97 9.87 36.96 1.30
C GLU A 97 8.96 36.70 0.11
N ARG A 98 9.55 36.41 -1.06
CA ARG A 98 8.80 36.08 -2.28
C ARG A 98 7.88 34.88 -2.09
N TYR A 99 8.38 33.78 -1.54
CA TYR A 99 7.58 32.56 -1.35
C TYR A 99 6.53 32.74 -0.25
N THR A 100 6.89 33.47 0.80
CA THR A 100 5.99 33.80 1.92
C THR A 100 4.81 34.64 1.45
N ASP A 101 5.06 35.73 0.72
CA ASP A 101 4.05 36.71 0.34
C ASP A 101 3.25 36.33 -0.92
N SER A 102 3.53 35.17 -1.50
CA SER A 102 2.77 34.58 -2.61
C SER A 102 2.14 33.27 -2.15
N TYR A 103 2.75 32.13 -2.49
CA TYR A 103 2.19 30.80 -2.30
C TYR A 103 1.78 30.50 -0.85
N LEU A 104 2.62 30.84 0.15
CA LEU A 104 2.26 30.56 1.54
C LEU A 104 1.13 31.46 2.07
N LYS A 105 0.99 32.67 1.51
CA LYS A 105 -0.14 33.54 1.82
C LYS A 105 -1.44 32.97 1.27
N ASP A 106 -1.41 32.52 0.02
CA ASP A 106 -2.57 31.90 -0.63
C ASP A 106 -2.99 30.61 0.12
N ILE A 107 -2.02 29.79 0.54
CA ILE A 107 -2.30 28.63 1.40
C ILE A 107 -2.92 29.04 2.73
N ALA A 108 -2.51 30.13 3.36
CA ALA A 108 -3.02 30.51 4.68
C ALA A 108 -4.53 30.76 4.71
N ASP A 109 -5.11 31.15 3.58
CA ASP A 109 -6.56 31.34 3.43
C ASP A 109 -7.31 29.99 3.33
N GLU A 110 -6.63 28.90 2.95
CA GLU A 110 -7.23 27.58 2.72
C GLU A 110 -6.82 26.54 3.77
N TYR A 111 -5.67 26.69 4.41
CA TYR A 111 -5.04 25.68 5.25
C TYR A 111 -5.91 25.21 6.42
N TYR A 112 -6.75 26.09 6.96
CA TYR A 112 -7.62 25.79 8.10
C TYR A 112 -9.07 25.47 7.65
N CYS A 113 -9.27 25.16 6.37
CA CYS A 113 -10.50 24.56 5.91
C CYS A 113 -10.65 23.25 6.68
N ARG A 114 -11.83 22.96 7.22
CA ARG A 114 -12.14 21.61 7.71
C ARG A 114 -12.38 20.67 6.53
N CYS A 115 -11.50 20.75 5.54
CA CYS A 115 -11.55 20.00 4.31
C CYS A 115 -10.33 19.09 4.25
N ASP A 116 -10.49 17.92 3.65
CA ASP A 116 -9.42 16.95 3.46
C ASP A 116 -8.49 17.39 2.31
N ALA A 117 -8.02 18.63 2.38
CA ALA A 117 -7.13 19.24 1.41
C ALA A 117 -5.68 19.15 1.86
N ARG A 118 -4.79 19.04 0.87
CA ARG A 118 -3.36 18.95 1.08
C ARG A 118 -2.67 20.21 0.61
N PHE A 119 -1.86 20.80 1.49
CA PHE A 119 -1.12 22.04 1.21
C PHE A 119 0.39 21.85 1.20
N PHE A 120 0.88 20.75 1.79
CA PHE A 120 2.29 20.43 1.92
C PHE A 120 2.58 18.98 1.52
N TYR A 121 3.79 18.78 1.00
CA TYR A 121 4.39 17.47 0.83
C TYR A 121 5.00 17.00 2.17
N TYR A 122 4.98 15.69 2.42
CA TYR A 122 5.60 15.02 3.57
C TYR A 122 6.85 14.24 3.12
N PRO A 123 7.99 14.94 2.98
CA PRO A 123 9.18 14.37 2.35
C PRO A 123 9.90 13.32 3.20
N ASP A 124 10.26 12.20 2.58
CA ASP A 124 11.06 11.14 3.17
C ASP A 124 12.57 11.38 3.00
N PHE A 125 13.11 12.43 3.64
CA PHE A 125 14.54 12.80 3.49
C PHE A 125 15.53 11.73 3.99
N ASP A 126 15.11 10.80 4.86
CA ASP A 126 15.90 9.63 5.28
C ASP A 126 15.91 8.52 4.23
N VAL A 127 14.84 8.40 3.44
CA VAL A 127 14.77 7.46 2.33
C VAL A 127 15.65 7.97 1.19
N ARG A 128 15.40 9.19 0.72
CA ARG A 128 16.12 9.80 -0.39
C ARG A 128 16.43 11.27 -0.12
N PHE A 129 17.71 11.62 -0.24
CA PHE A 129 18.12 13.02 -0.32
C PHE A 129 19.16 13.15 -1.42
N ARG A 130 18.83 13.88 -2.49
CA ARG A 130 19.77 14.15 -3.59
C ARG A 130 19.99 15.64 -3.71
N LEU A 131 21.25 16.05 -3.61
CA LEU A 131 21.67 17.42 -3.86
C LEU A 131 21.83 17.60 -5.38
N MET A 132 20.91 18.32 -6.01
CA MET A 132 20.86 18.51 -7.47
C MET A 132 21.69 19.72 -7.90
N GLU A 133 21.65 20.79 -7.10
CA GLU A 133 22.40 22.01 -7.34
C GLU A 133 22.85 22.61 -6.01
N LYS A 134 24.09 23.09 -5.94
CA LYS A 134 24.57 23.87 -4.81
C LYS A 134 25.53 24.97 -5.25
N THR A 135 25.25 26.18 -4.79
CA THR A 135 26.12 27.35 -4.86
C THR A 135 26.15 28.02 -3.48
N ASP A 136 26.90 29.12 -3.33
CA ASP A 136 26.89 29.89 -2.08
C ASP A 136 25.54 30.55 -1.76
N LYS A 137 24.65 30.66 -2.76
CA LYS A 137 23.38 31.40 -2.66
C LYS A 137 22.14 30.56 -2.92
N LYS A 138 22.27 29.40 -3.56
CA LYS A 138 21.15 28.55 -3.99
C LYS A 138 21.47 27.10 -3.75
N MET A 139 20.45 26.36 -3.32
CA MET A 139 20.48 24.91 -3.20
C MET A 139 19.18 24.34 -3.79
N VAL A 140 19.30 23.29 -4.60
CA VAL A 140 18.15 22.50 -5.08
C VAL A 140 18.37 21.07 -4.66
N VAL A 141 17.36 20.49 -4.01
CA VAL A 141 17.38 19.08 -3.59
C VAL A 141 16.15 18.36 -4.09
N SER A 142 16.27 17.05 -4.29
CA SER A 142 15.13 16.17 -4.56
C SER A 142 15.02 15.08 -3.49
N THR A 143 13.78 14.74 -3.13
CA THR A 143 13.41 13.64 -2.25
C THR A 143 12.24 12.88 -2.86
N VAL A 144 11.78 11.82 -2.19
CA VAL A 144 10.48 11.21 -2.46
C VAL A 144 9.51 11.51 -1.34
N GLU A 145 8.24 11.39 -1.68
CA GLU A 145 7.16 11.12 -0.76
C GLU A 145 6.47 9.85 -1.22
N MET A 146 6.48 8.85 -0.33
CA MET A 146 5.93 7.54 -0.61
C MET A 146 4.40 7.59 -0.75
N TYR A 147 3.85 6.61 -1.45
CA TYR A 147 2.42 6.45 -1.66
C TYR A 147 1.66 6.43 -0.32
N ASN A 148 0.61 7.23 -0.26
CA ASN A 148 -0.31 7.27 0.86
C ASN A 148 -1.72 6.90 0.37
N GLU A 149 -2.42 6.00 1.06
CA GLU A 149 -3.78 5.57 0.70
C GLU A 149 -4.82 6.70 0.69
N LEU A 150 -4.60 7.73 1.51
CA LEU A 150 -5.48 8.91 1.54
C LEU A 150 -5.39 9.72 0.25
N GLU A 151 -4.19 9.81 -0.31
CA GLU A 151 -3.89 10.70 -1.45
C GLU A 151 -3.86 9.93 -2.77
N GLN A 152 -3.65 8.61 -2.71
CA GLN A 152 -3.49 7.71 -3.85
C GLN A 152 -2.39 8.15 -4.82
N GLU A 153 -1.42 8.92 -4.34
CA GLU A 153 -0.33 9.46 -5.13
C GLU A 153 1.00 9.36 -4.36
N ALA A 154 2.08 9.36 -5.12
CA ALA A 154 3.45 9.38 -4.66
C ALA A 154 4.21 10.38 -5.52
N TYR A 155 5.22 11.02 -4.94
CA TYR A 155 5.86 12.18 -5.57
C TYR A 155 7.38 12.10 -5.55
N VAL A 156 7.98 12.61 -6.62
CA VAL A 156 9.34 13.16 -6.56
C VAL A 156 9.21 14.64 -6.25
N VAL A 157 9.75 15.06 -5.10
CA VAL A 157 9.59 16.42 -4.60
C VAL A 157 10.92 17.16 -4.67
N TYR A 158 10.89 18.35 -5.27
CA TYR A 158 12.02 19.25 -5.43
C TYR A 158 11.86 20.47 -4.53
N TYR A 159 12.88 20.74 -3.73
CA TYR A 159 12.94 21.92 -2.87
C TYR A 159 14.05 22.85 -3.35
N THR A 160 13.69 24.11 -3.63
CA THR A 160 14.65 25.17 -3.91
C THR A 160 14.80 26.07 -2.69
N LEU A 161 16.03 26.24 -2.23
CA LEU A 161 16.38 27.13 -1.13
C LEU A 161 17.32 28.24 -1.61
N LEU A 162 17.12 29.43 -1.07
CA LEU A 162 18.00 30.58 -1.26
C LEU A 162 18.64 30.98 0.08
N LYS A 163 19.89 31.45 0.02
CA LYS A 163 20.62 31.90 1.20
C LYS A 163 20.43 33.40 1.39
N GLU A 164 19.74 33.79 2.46
CA GLU A 164 19.51 35.18 2.84
C GLU A 164 20.14 35.44 4.21
N ASN A 165 21.01 36.46 4.32
CA ASN A 165 21.68 36.82 5.57
C ASN A 165 22.37 35.64 6.28
N GLY A 166 22.92 34.70 5.49
CA GLY A 166 23.62 33.52 5.99
C GLY A 166 22.71 32.32 6.32
N VAL A 167 21.39 32.48 6.23
CA VAL A 167 20.39 31.43 6.54
C VAL A 167 19.80 30.89 5.24
N TRP A 168 19.69 29.57 5.13
CA TRP A 168 18.98 28.91 4.03
C TRP A 168 17.48 28.99 4.26
N LYS A 169 16.75 29.46 3.25
CA LYS A 169 15.30 29.63 3.29
C LYS A 169 14.63 29.00 2.09
N LEU A 170 13.45 28.42 2.31
CA LEU A 170 12.62 27.83 1.28
C LEU A 170 12.09 28.90 0.33
N ASP A 171 12.31 28.71 -0.95
CA ASP A 171 11.92 29.67 -1.99
C ASP A 171 10.92 29.08 -3.00
N HIS A 172 10.95 27.76 -3.19
CA HIS A 172 9.99 27.07 -4.05
C HIS A 172 9.94 25.57 -3.72
N VAL A 173 8.77 24.98 -3.93
CA VAL A 173 8.54 23.54 -3.86
C VAL A 173 7.79 23.11 -5.12
N GLU A 174 8.24 22.03 -5.73
CA GLU A 174 7.61 21.41 -6.90
C GLU A 174 7.51 19.91 -6.65
N GLY A 175 6.31 19.33 -6.74
CA GLY A 175 6.10 17.90 -6.73
C GLY A 175 5.75 17.43 -8.12
N LYS A 176 6.32 16.30 -8.53
CA LYS A 176 5.91 15.56 -9.73
C LYS A 176 5.33 14.24 -9.32
N THR A 177 4.16 13.92 -9.85
CA THR A 177 3.52 12.63 -9.62
C THR A 177 4.37 11.50 -10.20
N HIS A 178 4.18 10.27 -9.71
CA HIS A 178 4.83 9.09 -10.27
C HIS A 178 4.53 8.85 -11.76
N LEU A 179 3.44 9.43 -12.29
CA LEU A 179 3.10 9.39 -13.73
C LEU A 179 3.99 10.31 -14.56
N GLU A 180 4.37 11.46 -14.01
CA GLU A 180 5.26 12.43 -14.65
C GLU A 180 6.73 12.04 -14.47
N GLU A 181 7.08 11.58 -13.27
CA GLU A 181 8.42 11.14 -12.91
C GLU A 181 8.37 9.93 -11.97
N PRO A 182 8.61 8.70 -12.48
CA PRO A 182 8.58 7.51 -11.64
C PRO A 182 9.64 7.57 -10.54
N LEU A 183 9.28 7.13 -9.33
CA LEU A 183 10.14 7.20 -8.15
C LEU A 183 11.42 6.38 -8.35
N ASN A 184 11.32 5.22 -9.01
CA ASN A 184 12.43 4.29 -9.24
C ASN A 184 13.22 4.03 -7.96
N LEU A 185 12.51 3.62 -6.91
CA LEU A 185 13.08 3.29 -5.61
C LEU A 185 14.11 2.18 -5.75
N THR A 186 15.20 2.34 -5.00
CA THR A 186 16.24 1.32 -4.87
C THR A 186 15.99 0.43 -3.66
N THR A 187 16.61 -0.74 -3.65
CA THR A 187 16.50 -1.69 -2.53
C THR A 187 16.99 -1.06 -1.22
N GLU A 188 18.04 -0.24 -1.27
CA GLU A 188 18.57 0.45 -0.09
C GLU A 188 17.66 1.59 0.40
N GLU A 189 16.96 2.27 -0.51
CA GLU A 189 15.94 3.26 -0.13
C GLU A 189 14.78 2.60 0.62
N ILE A 190 14.28 1.45 0.12
CA ILE A 190 13.23 0.69 0.80
C ILE A 190 13.67 0.17 2.16
N LYS A 191 14.90 -0.34 2.29
CA LYS A 191 15.42 -0.75 3.60
C LYS A 191 15.48 0.41 4.58
N ARG A 192 15.83 1.62 4.13
CA ARG A 192 15.79 2.83 4.97
C ARG A 192 14.36 3.19 5.38
N TYR A 193 13.42 3.14 4.43
CA TYR A 193 11.99 3.36 4.70
C TYR A 193 11.48 2.39 5.77
N VAL A 194 11.71 1.09 5.57
CA VAL A 194 11.36 0.01 6.52
C VAL A 194 11.96 0.24 7.90
N ALA A 195 13.23 0.65 7.96
CA ALA A 195 13.93 0.88 9.23
C ALA A 195 13.51 2.18 9.94
N SER A 196 12.90 3.14 9.23
CA SER A 196 12.53 4.46 9.78
C SER A 196 11.19 4.49 10.51
N SER A 197 10.37 3.43 10.40
CA SER A 197 9.08 3.38 11.07
C SER A 197 9.21 3.08 12.56
N GLU A 198 8.92 4.07 13.40
CA GLU A 198 9.03 3.94 14.86
C GLU A 198 7.87 3.17 15.49
N ASN A 199 6.68 3.24 14.88
CA ASN A 199 5.44 2.68 15.45
C ASN A 199 5.04 1.33 14.85
N ILE A 200 5.61 0.97 13.70
CA ILE A 200 5.25 -0.23 12.97
C ILE A 200 6.53 -1.00 12.65
N LYS A 201 6.68 -2.19 13.22
CA LYS A 201 7.84 -3.04 12.96
C LYS A 201 7.69 -3.69 11.60
N MET A 202 8.60 -3.32 10.69
CA MET A 202 8.64 -3.87 9.34
C MET A 202 9.97 -4.59 9.08
N GLU A 203 9.93 -5.59 8.21
CA GLU A 203 11.09 -6.36 7.75
C GLU A 203 11.11 -6.40 6.22
N PHE A 204 12.26 -6.07 5.61
CA PHE A 204 12.48 -6.31 4.19
C PHE A 204 12.79 -7.79 3.97
N ILE A 205 11.93 -8.50 3.23
CA ILE A 205 12.05 -9.95 3.06
C ILE A 205 12.51 -10.37 1.66
N GLY A 206 12.42 -9.49 0.67
CA GLY A 206 12.87 -9.80 -0.69
C GLY A 206 12.46 -8.79 -1.74
N GLU A 207 12.78 -9.10 -3.00
CA GLU A 207 12.34 -8.35 -4.17
C GLU A 207 11.96 -9.31 -5.29
N GLY A 208 11.07 -8.87 -6.18
CA GLY A 208 10.56 -9.66 -7.29
C GLY A 208 9.98 -8.78 -8.40
N TYR A 209 9.21 -9.40 -9.29
CA TYR A 209 8.52 -8.71 -10.38
C TYR A 209 7.08 -9.18 -10.49
N ASP A 210 6.12 -8.26 -10.35
CA ASP A 210 4.72 -8.49 -10.70
C ASP A 210 4.41 -7.76 -12.01
N LYS A 211 3.90 -8.49 -13.02
CA LYS A 211 3.55 -7.93 -14.35
C LYS A 211 4.65 -7.03 -14.96
N ASN A 212 5.91 -7.45 -14.83
CA ASN A 212 7.13 -6.72 -15.25
C ASN A 212 7.48 -5.45 -14.46
N ARG A 213 6.79 -5.17 -13.35
CA ARG A 213 7.12 -4.06 -12.44
C ARG A 213 7.89 -4.61 -11.25
N LYS A 214 8.99 -3.95 -10.89
CA LYS A 214 9.79 -4.34 -9.72
C LYS A 214 8.99 -4.10 -8.45
N VAL A 215 8.92 -5.11 -7.59
CA VAL A 215 8.25 -5.07 -6.28
C VAL A 215 9.24 -5.41 -5.17
N TYR A 216 9.12 -4.69 -4.07
CA TYR A 216 9.82 -4.96 -2.82
C TYR A 216 8.86 -5.59 -1.82
N LEU A 217 9.26 -6.70 -1.20
CA LEU A 217 8.41 -7.47 -0.30
C LEU A 217 8.75 -7.10 1.13
N ILE A 218 7.74 -6.63 1.85
CA ILE A 218 7.83 -6.18 3.23
C ILE A 218 6.90 -7.04 4.09
N ARG A 219 7.35 -7.37 5.29
CA ARG A 219 6.57 -8.05 6.31
C ARG A 219 6.30 -7.10 7.46
N TYR A 220 5.05 -6.99 7.89
CA TYR A 220 4.67 -6.38 9.15
C TYR A 220 4.85 -7.42 10.25
N VAL A 221 5.75 -7.14 11.20
CA VAL A 221 6.19 -8.13 12.20
C VAL A 221 5.10 -8.40 13.24
N ASP A 222 4.26 -7.42 13.55
CA ASP A 222 3.30 -7.51 14.65
C ASP A 222 2.07 -8.37 14.30
N ASP A 223 1.65 -8.42 13.04
CA ASP A 223 0.50 -9.22 12.56
C ASP A 223 0.87 -10.29 11.52
N ASP A 224 2.17 -10.43 11.20
CA ASP A 224 2.71 -11.36 10.20
C ASP A 224 2.17 -11.15 8.78
N SER A 225 1.58 -9.98 8.50
CA SER A 225 1.09 -9.65 7.17
C SER A 225 2.22 -9.28 6.22
N LEU A 226 2.00 -9.50 4.92
CA LEU A 226 2.95 -9.20 3.86
C LEU A 226 2.36 -8.15 2.93
N VAL A 227 3.20 -7.20 2.50
CA VAL A 227 2.85 -6.22 1.47
C VAL A 227 3.96 -6.11 0.43
N GLY A 228 3.60 -5.95 -0.84
CA GLY A 228 4.54 -5.52 -1.87
C GLY A 228 4.54 -4.01 -2.02
N ILE A 229 5.69 -3.40 -2.32
CA ILE A 229 5.80 -1.97 -2.66
C ILE A 229 6.40 -1.88 -4.05
N PHE A 230 5.66 -1.29 -5.00
CA PHE A 230 6.15 -1.09 -6.35
C PHE A 230 7.30 -0.07 -6.39
N ALA A 231 8.38 -0.38 -7.11
CA ALA A 231 9.56 0.49 -7.15
C ALA A 231 9.31 1.82 -7.88
N ASP A 232 8.43 1.83 -8.88
CA ASP A 232 8.14 2.97 -9.74
C ASP A 232 7.14 3.95 -9.12
N THR A 233 6.17 3.46 -8.35
CA THR A 233 5.06 4.25 -7.81
C THR A 233 4.95 4.24 -6.29
N SER A 234 5.67 3.36 -5.60
CA SER A 234 5.48 3.02 -4.17
C SER A 234 4.10 2.54 -3.76
N GLU A 235 3.20 2.29 -4.72
CA GLU A 235 1.90 1.69 -4.45
C GLU A 235 2.03 0.32 -3.78
N TYR A 236 1.07 0.00 -2.93
CA TYR A 236 0.98 -1.28 -2.27
C TYR A 236 0.41 -2.37 -3.20
N LEU A 237 1.08 -3.51 -3.24
CA LEU A 237 0.58 -4.78 -3.75
C LEU A 237 0.11 -5.60 -2.55
N ASN A 238 -1.18 -5.51 -2.23
CA ASN A 238 -1.78 -6.18 -1.08
C ASN A 238 -1.93 -7.70 -1.29
N GLU A 239 -2.26 -8.12 -2.51
CA GLU A 239 -2.32 -9.54 -2.88
C GLU A 239 -1.00 -9.94 -3.55
N ILE A 240 -0.04 -10.41 -2.76
CA ILE A 240 1.27 -10.85 -3.28
C ILE A 240 1.13 -12.23 -3.92
N PRO A 241 1.48 -12.40 -5.21
CA PRO A 241 1.54 -13.70 -5.84
C PRO A 241 2.40 -14.69 -5.03
N PRO A 242 1.92 -15.90 -4.73
CA PRO A 242 2.61 -16.86 -3.86
C PRO A 242 4.04 -17.19 -4.31
N GLU A 243 4.28 -17.19 -5.62
CA GLU A 243 5.57 -17.42 -6.24
C GLU A 243 6.60 -16.34 -5.91
N LEU A 244 6.16 -15.12 -5.59
CA LEU A 244 7.04 -14.00 -5.21
C LEU A 244 7.46 -14.08 -3.74
N ILE A 245 6.64 -14.68 -2.88
CA ILE A 245 6.92 -14.76 -1.44
C ILE A 245 8.13 -15.69 -1.20
N PRO A 246 9.17 -15.31 -0.44
CA PRO A 246 10.29 -16.20 -0.13
C PRO A 246 9.86 -17.37 0.78
N GLU A 247 10.48 -18.54 0.61
CA GLU A 247 10.18 -19.80 1.33
C GLU A 247 9.96 -19.70 2.85
N PRO A 248 10.74 -18.94 3.65
CA PRO A 248 10.46 -18.83 5.09
C PRO A 248 9.19 -18.04 5.43
N TYR A 249 8.65 -17.27 4.48
CA TYR A 249 7.47 -16.42 4.67
C TYR A 249 6.24 -16.91 3.88
N ARG A 250 6.38 -17.96 3.05
CA ARG A 250 5.22 -18.59 2.41
C ARG A 250 4.37 -19.23 3.50
N SER A 251 3.12 -18.81 3.63
CA SER A 251 2.15 -19.57 4.44
C SER A 251 2.13 -21.01 3.93
N PRO A 252 2.21 -22.02 4.81
CA PRO A 252 2.05 -23.43 4.44
C PRO A 252 0.81 -23.68 3.58
N ALA A 253 -0.22 -22.85 3.74
CA ALA A 253 -1.49 -22.90 3.01
C ALA A 253 -1.37 -22.83 1.48
N HIS A 254 -0.24 -22.38 0.92
CA HIS A 254 -0.03 -22.36 -0.54
C HIS A 254 0.50 -23.69 -1.11
N ASN A 255 0.85 -24.65 -0.27
CA ASN A 255 1.31 -25.98 -0.68
C ASN A 255 0.72 -27.07 0.24
N ILE A 256 -0.57 -26.93 0.56
CA ILE A 256 -1.33 -27.93 1.33
C ILE A 256 -2.00 -28.97 0.45
N GLU A 257 -1.91 -28.88 -0.87
CA GLU A 257 -2.44 -29.94 -1.72
C GLU A 257 -1.72 -31.26 -1.47
N GLY A 258 -2.52 -32.32 -1.39
CA GLY A 258 -2.04 -33.67 -1.22
C GLY A 258 -2.78 -34.43 -0.13
N THR A 259 -2.24 -35.59 0.19
CA THR A 259 -2.86 -36.53 1.12
C THR A 259 -2.13 -36.53 2.46
N TYR A 260 -2.91 -36.44 3.52
CA TYR A 260 -2.48 -36.46 4.91
C TYR A 260 -3.12 -37.65 5.62
N SER A 261 -2.46 -38.15 6.65
CA SER A 261 -2.97 -39.24 7.47
C SER A 261 -2.47 -39.09 8.90
N TRP A 262 -3.32 -39.48 9.85
CA TRP A 262 -2.90 -39.66 11.23
C TRP A 262 -2.76 -41.16 11.54
N ASN A 263 -1.56 -41.57 11.95
CA ASN A 263 -1.22 -42.95 12.27
C ASN A 263 -1.45 -43.25 13.75
N ILE A 264 -2.68 -43.58 14.14
CA ILE A 264 -2.95 -44.26 15.41
C ILE A 264 -3.20 -45.75 15.12
N PRO A 265 -2.66 -46.70 15.90
CA PRO A 265 -2.84 -48.13 15.67
C PRO A 265 -4.29 -48.62 15.51
N SER A 266 -5.27 -47.94 16.12
CA SER A 266 -6.70 -48.32 16.12
C SER A 266 -7.56 -47.50 15.17
N THR A 267 -6.99 -46.50 14.50
CA THR A 267 -7.74 -45.54 13.69
C THR A 267 -7.09 -45.42 12.31
N LYS A 268 -7.88 -45.60 11.25
CA LYS A 268 -7.44 -45.24 9.90
C LYS A 268 -8.01 -43.86 9.60
N SER A 269 -7.16 -42.94 9.16
CA SER A 269 -7.60 -41.59 8.85
C SER A 269 -6.89 -41.09 7.59
N GLU A 270 -7.63 -40.36 6.78
CA GLU A 270 -7.16 -39.78 5.54
C GLU A 270 -7.81 -38.41 5.36
N LEU A 271 -6.98 -37.40 5.08
CA LEU A 271 -7.41 -36.07 4.70
C LEU A 271 -6.79 -35.77 3.34
N ASN A 272 -7.60 -35.60 2.32
CA ASN A 272 -7.17 -35.17 0.99
C ASN A 272 -7.52 -33.70 0.83
N ILE A 273 -6.54 -32.89 0.40
CA ILE A 273 -6.76 -31.48 0.06
C ILE A 273 -6.43 -31.28 -1.43
N SER A 274 -7.33 -30.60 -2.13
CA SER A 274 -7.23 -30.32 -3.56
C SER A 274 -7.89 -29.00 -3.91
N ASN A 275 -7.65 -28.51 -5.12
CA ASN A 275 -8.24 -27.28 -5.66
C ASN A 275 -7.98 -26.08 -4.75
N VAL A 276 -6.73 -25.89 -4.32
CA VAL A 276 -6.33 -24.75 -3.48
C VAL A 276 -6.23 -23.51 -4.36
N GLU A 277 -7.31 -22.72 -4.40
CA GLU A 277 -7.41 -21.52 -5.23
C GLU A 277 -8.21 -20.42 -4.52
N ASN A 278 -7.84 -19.15 -4.74
CA ASN A 278 -8.59 -17.96 -4.31
C ASN A 278 -9.00 -17.96 -2.82
N GLY A 279 -8.10 -18.38 -1.92
CA GLY A 279 -8.39 -18.42 -0.49
C GLY A 279 -9.40 -19.51 -0.10
N THR A 280 -9.55 -20.55 -0.91
CA THR A 280 -10.39 -21.72 -0.58
C THR A 280 -9.67 -23.00 -0.97
N PHE A 281 -10.09 -24.13 -0.38
CA PHE A 281 -9.70 -25.45 -0.86
C PHE A 281 -10.82 -26.45 -0.68
N HIS A 282 -10.80 -27.49 -1.50
CA HIS A 282 -11.65 -28.64 -1.35
C HIS A 282 -10.97 -29.70 -0.48
N PHE A 283 -11.73 -30.35 0.39
CA PHE A 283 -11.24 -31.44 1.21
C PHE A 283 -12.18 -32.64 1.20
N ASP A 284 -11.58 -33.82 1.34
CA ASP A 284 -12.23 -35.10 1.62
C ASP A 284 -11.57 -35.68 2.87
N LEU A 285 -12.37 -35.85 3.93
CA LEU A 285 -11.93 -36.30 5.24
C LEU A 285 -12.63 -37.60 5.61
N PHE A 286 -11.81 -38.64 5.84
CA PHE A 286 -12.27 -39.98 6.14
C PHE A 286 -11.59 -40.51 7.40
N VAL A 287 -12.38 -41.02 8.36
CA VAL A 287 -11.88 -41.60 9.62
C VAL A 287 -12.63 -42.88 9.96
N VAL A 288 -11.89 -43.94 10.29
CA VAL A 288 -12.43 -45.23 10.75
C VAL A 288 -11.85 -45.54 12.11
N SER A 289 -12.71 -45.75 13.11
CA SER A 289 -12.34 -46.18 14.46
C SER A 289 -13.22 -47.34 14.88
N GLY A 290 -12.63 -48.52 15.09
CA GLY A 290 -13.39 -49.75 15.36
C GLY A 290 -14.35 -50.11 14.22
N ASN A 291 -15.66 -50.13 14.51
CA ASN A 291 -16.73 -50.41 13.54
C ASN A 291 -17.46 -49.14 13.07
N SER A 292 -16.98 -47.97 13.48
CA SER A 292 -17.60 -46.70 13.14
C SER A 292 -16.77 -45.98 12.08
N VAL A 293 -17.46 -45.31 11.15
CA VAL A 293 -16.88 -44.58 10.02
C VAL A 293 -17.44 -43.17 10.04
N GLY A 294 -16.55 -42.20 9.87
CA GLY A 294 -16.88 -40.81 9.62
C GLY A 294 -16.33 -40.38 8.27
N GLU A 295 -17.14 -39.68 7.50
CA GLU A 295 -16.79 -39.15 6.18
C GLU A 295 -17.40 -37.76 6.04
N LEU A 296 -16.60 -36.79 5.61
CA LEU A 296 -17.03 -35.42 5.39
C LEU A 296 -16.21 -34.80 4.27
N GLU A 297 -16.92 -34.31 3.26
CA GLU A 297 -16.36 -33.62 2.10
C GLU A 297 -16.89 -32.18 2.09
N GLY A 298 -16.07 -31.22 1.68
CA GLY A 298 -16.50 -29.83 1.58
C GLY A 298 -15.45 -28.87 1.06
N SER A 299 -15.76 -27.58 1.17
CA SER A 299 -14.83 -26.50 0.83
C SER A 299 -14.59 -25.62 2.05
N ALA A 300 -13.32 -25.49 2.44
CA ALA A 300 -12.92 -24.62 3.54
C ALA A 300 -12.45 -23.26 3.01
N VAL A 301 -12.77 -22.20 3.74
CA VAL A 301 -12.30 -20.84 3.47
C VAL A 301 -11.02 -20.62 4.26
N LEU A 302 -9.95 -20.26 3.56
CA LEU A 302 -8.63 -20.01 4.06
C LEU A 302 -8.47 -18.56 4.55
N ASP A 303 -7.90 -18.40 5.73
CA ASP A 303 -7.49 -17.13 6.31
C ASP A 303 -6.12 -17.33 7.00
N GLY A 304 -5.05 -16.91 6.30
CA GLY A 304 -3.67 -17.15 6.72
C GLY A 304 -3.35 -18.64 6.87
N ASN A 305 -3.00 -19.06 8.08
CA ASN A 305 -2.69 -20.47 8.40
C ASN A 305 -3.90 -21.25 8.94
N LYS A 306 -5.10 -20.66 8.93
CA LYS A 306 -6.32 -21.34 9.37
C LYS A 306 -7.31 -21.44 8.23
N ALA A 307 -8.11 -22.50 8.21
CA ALA A 307 -9.26 -22.57 7.32
C ALA A 307 -10.49 -23.05 8.07
N ILE A 308 -11.66 -22.59 7.64
CA ILE A 308 -12.93 -22.91 8.28
C ILE A 308 -13.87 -23.49 7.24
N TYR A 309 -14.40 -24.66 7.53
CA TYR A 309 -15.57 -25.23 6.87
C TYR A 309 -16.76 -25.13 7.82
N LYS A 310 -17.93 -24.80 7.27
CA LYS A 310 -19.19 -24.81 8.01
C LYS A 310 -20.30 -25.41 7.17
N ASP A 311 -20.83 -26.53 7.61
CA ASP A 311 -21.98 -27.18 7.00
C ASP A 311 -23.27 -26.43 7.35
N ALA A 312 -24.06 -26.09 6.34
CA ALA A 312 -25.29 -25.33 6.51
C ALA A 312 -26.45 -26.18 7.07
N GLU A 313 -26.41 -27.50 6.86
CA GLU A 313 -27.48 -28.41 7.27
C GLU A 313 -27.34 -28.85 8.72
N SER A 314 -26.19 -29.42 9.09
CA SER A 314 -25.91 -29.92 10.44
C SER A 314 -25.39 -28.86 11.40
N GLY A 315 -24.83 -27.76 10.87
CA GLY A 315 -24.08 -26.78 11.66
C GLY A 315 -22.67 -27.24 12.04
N CYS A 316 -22.22 -28.40 11.57
CA CYS A 316 -20.85 -28.88 11.76
C CYS A 316 -19.83 -27.87 11.24
N GLN A 317 -18.85 -27.52 12.07
CA GLN A 317 -17.73 -26.67 11.73
C GLN A 317 -16.43 -27.46 11.88
N LEU A 318 -15.60 -27.44 10.84
CA LEU A 318 -14.21 -27.87 10.92
C LEU A 318 -13.29 -26.66 10.88
N THR A 319 -12.28 -26.66 11.74
CA THR A 319 -11.16 -25.71 11.70
C THR A 319 -9.89 -26.47 11.34
N PHE A 320 -9.23 -26.06 10.28
CA PHE A 320 -7.94 -26.57 9.85
C PHE A 320 -6.87 -25.58 10.29
N ASP A 321 -5.84 -26.04 10.99
CA ASP A 321 -4.65 -25.27 11.35
C ASP A 321 -3.45 -25.84 10.61
N MET A 322 -2.94 -25.08 9.65
CA MET A 322 -1.92 -25.53 8.71
C MET A 322 -0.52 -25.28 9.27
N HIS A 323 0.24 -26.35 9.32
CA HIS A 323 1.66 -26.34 9.66
C HIS A 323 2.47 -26.83 8.46
N LYS A 324 3.80 -26.70 8.54
CA LYS A 324 4.72 -27.02 7.43
C LYS A 324 4.50 -28.42 6.82
N ASP A 325 4.31 -29.44 7.65
CA ASP A 325 4.20 -30.84 7.22
C ASP A 325 2.95 -31.56 7.79
N SER A 326 2.01 -30.80 8.37
CA SER A 326 0.83 -31.36 9.02
C SER A 326 -0.32 -30.38 9.08
N ILE A 327 -1.53 -30.89 9.25
CA ILE A 327 -2.75 -30.10 9.42
C ILE A 327 -3.44 -30.59 10.68
N THR A 328 -3.71 -29.68 11.62
CA THR A 328 -4.51 -29.99 12.80
C THR A 328 -5.96 -29.67 12.49
N VAL A 329 -6.83 -30.67 12.57
CA VAL A 329 -8.28 -30.52 12.41
C VAL A 329 -8.91 -30.46 13.79
N SER A 330 -9.84 -29.51 13.96
CA SER A 330 -10.70 -29.41 15.14
C SER A 330 -12.16 -29.30 14.71
N GLU A 331 -13.05 -30.06 15.35
CA GLU A 331 -14.46 -30.14 15.02
C GLU A 331 -15.36 -29.53 16.11
N SER A 332 -16.52 -29.01 15.70
CA SER A 332 -17.61 -28.67 16.62
C SER A 332 -18.42 -29.91 17.01
N SER A 333 -19.16 -29.87 18.12
CA SER A 333 -19.99 -30.99 18.59
C SER A 333 -21.06 -31.47 17.58
N GLU A 334 -21.48 -30.58 16.68
CA GLU A 334 -22.45 -30.79 15.61
C GLU A 334 -21.93 -31.77 14.54
N CYS A 335 -20.61 -31.96 14.44
CA CYS A 335 -19.98 -32.90 13.51
C CYS A 335 -20.26 -34.36 13.84
N LEU A 336 -20.82 -34.65 15.02
CA LEU A 336 -21.38 -35.95 15.37
C LEU A 336 -22.40 -36.45 14.33
N TYR A 337 -23.06 -35.54 13.61
CA TYR A 337 -23.94 -35.87 12.49
C TYR A 337 -23.26 -36.72 11.41
N TRP A 338 -21.97 -36.45 11.14
CA TRP A 338 -21.22 -37.05 10.03
C TRP A 338 -20.45 -38.33 10.40
N HIS A 339 -20.17 -38.56 11.68
CA HIS A 339 -19.35 -39.70 12.11
C HIS A 339 -19.95 -40.55 13.24
N GLY A 340 -21.00 -40.08 13.90
CA GLY A 340 -21.64 -40.77 15.02
C GLY A 340 -20.74 -40.96 16.26
N ALA A 341 -21.26 -41.64 17.28
CA ALA A 341 -20.53 -41.80 18.54
C ALA A 341 -19.29 -42.71 18.38
N GLY A 342 -18.15 -42.27 18.94
CA GLY A 342 -16.92 -43.07 19.00
C GLY A 342 -15.92 -42.86 17.86
N VAL A 343 -16.24 -41.97 16.92
CA VAL A 343 -15.32 -41.40 15.92
C VAL A 343 -15.20 -39.91 16.19
N SER A 344 -14.13 -39.29 15.72
CA SER A 344 -13.94 -37.85 15.73
C SER A 344 -13.03 -37.48 14.56
N PHE A 345 -13.25 -36.31 13.98
CA PHE A 345 -12.33 -35.73 13.00
C PHE A 345 -11.13 -35.02 13.66
N ASP A 346 -11.20 -34.73 14.96
CA ASP A 346 -10.13 -34.06 15.72
C ASP A 346 -8.80 -34.82 15.60
N GLY A 347 -7.74 -34.13 15.22
CA GLY A 347 -6.40 -34.72 15.19
C GLY A 347 -5.40 -33.97 14.33
N THR A 348 -4.14 -34.39 14.39
CA THR A 348 -3.07 -33.87 13.54
C THR A 348 -2.75 -34.87 12.44
N TYR A 349 -3.02 -34.48 11.20
CA TYR A 349 -2.82 -35.26 9.99
C TYR A 349 -1.47 -34.88 9.39
N TYR A 350 -0.58 -35.86 9.21
CA TYR A 350 0.76 -35.64 8.66
C TYR A 350 0.78 -35.95 7.17
N ARG A 351 1.48 -35.12 6.38
CA ARG A 351 1.60 -35.31 4.93
C ARG A 351 2.22 -36.68 4.64
N ARG A 352 1.61 -37.45 3.75
CA ARG A 352 2.24 -38.69 3.26
C ARG A 352 3.41 -38.34 2.35
N LYS A 353 4.54 -39.01 2.57
CA LYS A 353 5.65 -39.02 1.62
C LYS A 353 5.30 -40.06 0.57
N GLU A 354 5.18 -39.63 -0.68
CA GLU A 354 5.13 -40.54 -1.84
C GLU A 354 6.41 -41.36 -1.98
#